data_AF-A0A7M4DM61-F1
#
_entry.id   AF-A0A7M4DM61-F1
#
_cell.length_a   1.000
_cell.length_b   1.000
_cell.length_c   1.000
_cell.angle_alpha   90.00
_cell.angle_beta   90.00
_cell.angle_gamma   90.00
#
_symmetry.space_group_name_H-M   'P 1'
#
loop_
_entity.id
_entity.type
_entity.pdbx_description
1 polymer ?
#
loop_
_entity_poly.entity_id
_entity_poly.type
_entity_poly.pdbx_seq_one_letter_code
_entity_poly.pdbx_strand_id
1 'polypeptide(L)' 'MAKNSKQTSAKVAKQASSILRDGRTSAKSKSVAASALAQAKKGK' A
#
# COMPACT_ATOMS: atom_id res chain seq x y z
N MET A 1 10.42 -19.43 9.94
CA MET A 1 10.12 -18.00 9.67
C MET A 1 8.87 -17.60 10.47
N ALA A 2 8.97 -16.62 11.35
CA ALA A 2 7.83 -16.16 12.16
C ALA A 2 6.76 -15.50 11.27
N LYS A 3 5.49 -15.77 11.54
CA LYS A 3 4.37 -15.19 10.80
C LYS A 3 4.21 -13.72 11.20
N ASN A 4 4.46 -12.81 10.26
CA ASN A 4 4.22 -11.39 10.49
C ASN A 4 2.71 -11.09 10.49
N SER A 5 2.17 -10.71 11.64
CA SER A 5 0.77 -10.32 11.84
C SER A 5 0.52 -8.82 11.65
N LYS A 6 1.58 -8.00 11.52
CA LYS A 6 1.49 -6.55 11.32
C LYS A 6 1.15 -6.29 9.86
N GLN A 7 0.00 -5.67 9.61
CA GLN A 7 -0.49 -5.43 8.25
C GLN A 7 -1.05 -4.03 8.12
N THR A 8 -0.89 -3.46 6.93
CA THR A 8 -1.55 -2.21 6.57
C THR A 8 -3.06 -2.40 6.56
N SER A 9 -3.80 -1.46 7.13
CA SER A 9 -5.26 -1.51 7.15
C SER A 9 -5.86 -1.40 5.75
N ALA A 10 -7.06 -1.94 5.55
CA ALA A 10 -7.75 -1.89 4.25
C ALA A 10 -7.98 -0.45 3.76
N LYS A 11 -8.23 0.50 4.67
CA LYS A 11 -8.40 1.91 4.34
C LYS A 11 -7.13 2.51 3.73
N VAL A 12 -5.97 2.28 4.37
CA VAL A 12 -4.68 2.79 3.89
C VAL A 12 -4.29 2.11 2.57
N ALA A 13 -4.53 0.80 2.43
CA ALA A 13 -4.28 0.09 1.18
C ALA A 13 -5.10 0.66 0.01
N LYS A 14 -6.38 1.03 0.26
CA LYS A 14 -7.25 1.64 -0.74
C LYS A 14 -6.77 3.03 -1.14
N GLN A 15 -6.33 3.85 -0.19
CA GLN A 15 -5.73 5.15 -0.47
C GLN A 15 -4.42 5.03 -1.25
N ALA A 16 -3.56 4.09 -0.87
CA ALA A 16 -2.31 3.80 -1.58
C ALA A 16 -2.55 3.37 -3.04
N SER A 17 -3.57 2.54 -3.27
CA SER A 17 -3.99 2.16 -4.63
C SER A 17 -4.45 3.37 -5.43
N SER A 18 -5.23 4.26 -4.84
CA SER A 18 -5.63 5.52 -5.50
C SER A 18 -4.42 6.40 -5.84
N ILE A 19 -3.45 6.53 -4.94
CA ILE A 19 -2.22 7.33 -5.16
C ILE A 19 -1.40 6.79 -6.33
N LEU A 20 -1.27 5.45 -6.44
CA LEU A 20 -0.56 4.83 -7.56
C LEU A 20 -1.26 5.01 -8.90
N ARG A 21 -2.60 5.05 -8.89
CA ARG A 21 -3.42 5.23 -10.10
C ARG A 21 -3.62 6.70 -10.47
N ASP A 22 -3.44 7.63 -9.53
CA ASP A 22 -3.50 9.06 -9.80
C ASP A 22 -2.23 9.50 -10.56
N GLY A 23 -2.43 10.01 -11.78
CA GLY A 23 -1.36 10.51 -12.65
C GLY A 23 -0.66 11.77 -12.12
N ARG A 24 -1.25 12.46 -11.14
CA ARG A 24 -0.75 13.73 -10.59
C ARG A 24 0.19 13.56 -9.40
N THR A 25 0.44 12.33 -8.94
CA THR A 25 1.27 12.07 -7.75
C THR A 25 2.75 11.92 -8.12
N SER A 26 3.63 12.43 -7.24
CA SER A 26 5.08 12.38 -7.44
C SER A 26 5.63 10.96 -7.32
N ALA A 27 6.81 10.70 -7.92
CA ALA A 27 7.48 9.41 -7.82
C ALA A 27 7.74 8.96 -6.37
N LYS A 28 8.08 9.91 -5.47
CA LYS A 28 8.25 9.64 -4.03
C LYS A 28 6.95 9.16 -3.40
N SER A 29 5.83 9.84 -3.68
CA SER A 29 4.51 9.47 -3.17
C SER A 29 4.09 8.08 -3.66
N LYS A 30 4.36 7.76 -4.93
CA LYS A 30 4.09 6.44 -5.51
C LYS A 30 4.94 5.36 -4.85
N SER A 31 6.22 5.62 -4.58
CA SER A 31 7.09 4.67 -3.87
C SER A 31 6.58 4.34 -2.47
N VAL A 32 6.17 5.36 -1.69
CA VAL A 32 5.63 5.14 -0.34
C VAL A 32 4.30 4.38 -0.41
N ALA A 33 3.42 4.73 -1.35
CA ALA A 33 2.16 4.04 -1.57
C ALA A 33 2.37 2.56 -1.95
N ALA A 34 3.32 2.28 -2.84
CA ALA A 34 3.68 0.91 -3.22
C ALA A 34 4.16 0.08 -2.01
N SER A 35 5.02 0.65 -1.16
CA SER A 35 5.47 -0.01 0.08
C SER A 35 4.30 -0.32 1.02
N ALA A 36 3.37 0.63 1.20
CA ALA A 36 2.19 0.44 2.04
C ALA A 36 1.26 -0.67 1.49
N LEU A 37 1.14 -0.78 0.16
CA LEU A 37 0.36 -1.80 -0.53
C LEU A 37 1.00 -3.19 -0.43
N ALA A 38 2.33 -3.28 -0.52
CA ALA A 38 3.07 -4.53 -0.34
C ALA A 38 2.91 -5.11 1.09
N GLN A 39 2.71 -4.22 2.08
CA GLN A 39 2.44 -4.57 3.47
C GLN A 39 0.95 -4.79 3.77
N ALA A 40 0.06 -4.50 2.80
CA ALA A 40 -1.36 -4.81 2.92
C ALA A 40 -1.60 -6.30 2.68
N LYS A 41 -2.53 -6.89 3.44
CA LYS A 41 -2.87 -8.31 3.30
C LYS A 41 -3.42 -8.57 1.90
N LYS A 42 -2.85 -9.53 1.17
CA LYS A 42 -3.49 -10.11 0.00
C LYS A 42 -4.80 -10.75 0.49
N GLY A 43 -5.95 -10.22 0.05
CA GLY A 43 -7.24 -10.87 0.27
C GLY A 43 -7.09 -12.32 -0.17
N LYS A 44 -7.46 -13.26 0.71
CA LYS A 44 -7.46 -14.68 0.37
C LYS A 44 -8.38 -14.91 -0.83
#